data_AF-A0A8T5ZM07-F1
#
_entry.id   AF-A0A8T5ZM07-F1
#
_cell.length_a   1.000
_cell.length_b   1.000
_cell.length_c   1.000
_cell.angle_alpha   90.00
_cell.angle_beta   90.00
_cell.angle_gamma   90.00
#
_symmetry.space_group_name_H-M   'P 1'
#
loop_
_entity.id
_entity.type
_entity.pdbx_description
1 polymer ?
#
loop_
_entity_poly.entity_id
_entity_poly.type
_entity_poly.pdbx_seq_one_letter_code
_entity_poly.pdbx_strand_id
1 'polypeptide(L)'
;MITHNFNTLDLLTSPVWIVSPFEEQLIYANSAARLLMQNLTFSQLRIGPYSVSSQKELPKYLSDLQNQHDIIEILTVQRNEEETALSCRLVLRKLTEAEPVIIFEGIEAPATLGLKASRSANYQRKKQGFYARFFLTNSAPMLLIDPSRDGQIVDANLAALNFYGYNHETMCQKHTWEINMLWRRVMPIMHEISHLPGGHKPLNFVHKLADGSTRHVQTYAGPIEIYGDKLMLCIVHDITEQKRLEEQLEHAAHHDAMTGLLNRRQFYHITEPGQMQHLAIAQDYSLLLIDTDRFKHINDLYGHSKGDEVLCALARTLESCARKGDLVF
;
A
#
# COMPACT_ATOMS: atom_id res chain seq x y z
N MET A 1 -12.00 12.33 30.46
CA MET A 1 -11.76 11.01 29.84
C MET A 1 -13.14 10.40 29.58
N ILE A 2 -13.69 10.57 28.38
CA ILE A 2 -14.97 9.93 28.01
C ILE A 2 -14.61 8.48 27.71
N THR A 3 -14.96 7.55 28.59
CA THR A 3 -14.80 6.12 28.34
C THR A 3 -15.82 5.70 27.29
N HIS A 4 -15.35 5.48 26.06
CA HIS A 4 -16.19 5.00 24.98
C HIS A 4 -16.48 3.52 25.23
N ASN A 5 -17.75 3.17 25.43
CA ASN A 5 -18.16 1.80 25.68
C ASN A 5 -18.44 1.09 24.35
N PHE A 6 -17.47 0.32 23.87
CA PHE A 6 -17.56 -0.44 22.63
C PHE A 6 -18.07 -1.88 22.81
N ASN A 7 -18.46 -2.28 24.03
CA ASN A 7 -18.75 -3.69 24.36
C ASN A 7 -19.88 -4.30 23.51
N THR A 8 -20.78 -3.50 22.93
CA THR A 8 -21.81 -4.00 22.02
C THR A 8 -21.22 -4.58 20.72
N LEU A 9 -20.02 -4.14 20.30
CA LEU A 9 -19.32 -4.67 19.13
C LEU A 9 -18.76 -6.07 19.35
N ASP A 10 -18.61 -6.52 20.61
CA ASP A 10 -18.22 -7.90 20.93
C ASP A 10 -19.30 -8.93 20.59
N LEU A 11 -20.54 -8.47 20.30
CA LEU A 11 -21.61 -9.32 19.80
C LEU A 11 -21.50 -9.61 18.30
N LEU A 12 -20.68 -8.85 17.57
CA LEU A 12 -20.46 -9.06 16.14
C LEU A 12 -19.55 -10.27 15.93
N THR A 13 -19.92 -11.11 14.95
CA THR A 13 -19.08 -12.23 14.51
C THR A 13 -17.99 -11.77 13.55
N SER A 14 -18.22 -10.68 12.79
CA SER A 14 -17.20 -10.08 11.95
C SER A 14 -16.13 -9.41 12.81
N PRO A 15 -14.85 -9.53 12.44
CA PRO A 15 -13.78 -8.86 13.17
C PRO A 15 -13.80 -7.36 12.86
N VAL A 16 -13.70 -6.54 13.91
CA VAL A 16 -13.72 -5.08 13.82
C VAL A 16 -12.55 -4.50 14.60
N TRP A 17 -11.77 -3.63 13.93
CA TRP A 17 -10.73 -2.80 14.55
C TRP A 17 -11.09 -1.33 14.40
N ILE A 18 -10.91 -0.55 15.48
CA ILE A 18 -11.06 0.91 15.49
C ILE A 18 -9.68 1.51 15.73
N VAL A 19 -9.23 2.37 14.82
CA VAL A 19 -7.85 2.85 14.79
C VAL A 19 -7.84 4.37 14.68
N SER A 20 -6.96 5.01 15.46
CA SER A 20 -6.68 6.43 15.32
C SER A 20 -5.85 6.63 14.04
N PRO A 21 -6.32 7.43 13.07
CA PRO A 21 -5.60 7.63 11.82
C PRO A 21 -4.29 8.40 12.03
N PHE A 22 -4.22 9.31 13.00
CA PHE A 22 -3.03 10.17 13.20
C PHE A 22 -1.97 9.52 14.09
N GLU A 23 -2.39 8.82 15.14
CA GLU A 23 -1.47 8.11 16.04
C GLU A 23 -1.12 6.71 15.49
N GLU A 24 -1.86 6.23 14.49
CA GLU A 24 -1.84 4.85 13.98
C GLU A 24 -1.98 3.77 15.07
N GLN A 25 -2.59 4.15 16.20
CA GLN A 25 -2.80 3.27 17.35
C GLN A 25 -4.18 2.62 17.31
N LEU A 26 -4.22 1.35 17.71
CA LEU A 26 -5.45 0.60 17.90
C LEU A 26 -6.18 1.13 19.14
N ILE A 27 -7.39 1.66 18.93
CA ILE A 27 -8.27 2.14 19.99
C ILE A 27 -9.08 0.97 20.57
N TYR A 28 -9.58 0.10 19.71
CA TYR A 28 -10.40 -1.03 20.11
C TYR A 28 -10.37 -2.16 19.07
N ALA A 29 -10.45 -3.40 19.55
CA ALA A 29 -10.69 -4.59 18.73
C ALA A 29 -11.76 -5.45 19.40
N ASN A 30 -12.78 -5.85 18.65
CA ASN A 30 -13.81 -6.75 19.18
C ASN A 30 -13.26 -8.17 19.38
N SER A 31 -14.07 -9.04 19.98
CA SER A 31 -13.67 -10.41 20.34
C SER A 31 -13.20 -11.22 19.12
N ALA A 32 -13.88 -11.11 17.98
CA ALA A 32 -13.47 -11.76 16.73
C ALA A 32 -12.13 -11.22 16.21
N ALA A 33 -11.93 -9.90 16.20
CA ALA A 33 -10.68 -9.28 15.81
C ALA A 33 -9.50 -9.69 16.71
N ARG A 34 -9.71 -9.74 18.04
CA ARG A 34 -8.68 -10.14 19.00
C ARG A 34 -8.20 -11.58 18.79
N LEU A 35 -9.11 -12.50 18.43
CA LEU A 35 -8.74 -13.87 18.08
C LEU A 35 -7.84 -13.95 16.84
N LEU A 36 -8.08 -13.08 15.85
CA LEU A 36 -7.30 -12.99 14.61
C LEU A 36 -5.97 -12.25 14.79
N MET A 37 -5.89 -11.33 15.75
CA MET A 37 -4.66 -10.62 16.10
C MET A 37 -3.68 -11.51 16.86
N GLN A 38 -4.20 -12.34 17.78
CA GLN A 38 -3.39 -13.05 18.77
C GLN A 38 -2.42 -12.08 19.49
N ASN A 39 -1.11 -12.24 19.26
CA ASN A 39 -0.05 -11.41 19.86
C ASN A 39 0.45 -10.27 18.95
N LEU A 40 -0.12 -10.12 17.74
CA LEU A 40 0.28 -9.08 16.79
C LEU A 40 -0.33 -7.73 17.16
N THR A 41 0.41 -6.65 16.92
CA THR A 41 -0.14 -5.29 16.94
C THR A 41 -0.92 -5.02 15.65
N PHE A 42 -1.81 -4.03 15.66
CA PHE A 42 -2.56 -3.67 14.45
C PHE A 42 -1.64 -3.23 13.29
N SER A 43 -0.56 -2.51 13.59
CA SER A 43 0.45 -2.14 12.59
C SER A 43 1.08 -3.37 11.93
N GLN A 44 1.38 -4.42 12.71
CA GLN A 44 1.91 -5.69 12.18
C GLN A 44 0.93 -6.39 11.23
N LEU A 45 -0.38 -6.26 11.44
CA LEU A 45 -1.39 -6.81 10.53
C LEU A 45 -1.41 -6.13 9.15
N ARG A 46 -0.96 -4.86 9.06
CA ARG A 46 -0.93 -4.07 7.82
C ARG A 46 0.35 -4.23 7.01
N ILE A 47 1.41 -4.80 7.61
CA ILE A 47 2.72 -4.98 6.97
C ILE A 47 3.12 -6.46 6.81
N GLY A 48 2.21 -7.37 7.12
CA GLY A 48 2.46 -8.80 6.99
C GLY A 48 2.58 -9.25 5.52
N PRO A 49 2.93 -10.52 5.28
CA PRO A 49 3.28 -11.02 3.94
C PRO A 49 2.14 -11.03 2.91
N TYR A 50 0.88 -10.97 3.34
CA TYR A 50 -0.30 -10.87 2.49
C TYR A 50 -0.95 -9.48 2.55
N SER A 51 -0.38 -8.56 3.32
CA SER A 51 -0.99 -7.27 3.53
C SER A 51 -0.81 -6.39 2.30
N VAL A 52 -1.91 -5.81 1.82
CA VAL A 52 -1.91 -4.91 0.67
C VAL A 52 -2.89 -3.77 0.94
N SER A 53 -2.45 -2.56 0.62
CA SER A 53 -3.23 -1.35 0.82
C SER A 53 -3.11 -0.39 -0.36
N SER A 54 -4.01 0.59 -0.43
CA SER A 54 -3.88 1.71 -1.36
C SER A 54 -3.03 2.85 -0.79
N GLN A 55 -2.97 2.99 0.54
CA GLN A 55 -2.14 3.95 1.24
C GLN A 55 -1.33 3.25 2.33
N LYS A 56 -0.07 3.66 2.48
CA LYS A 56 0.79 3.18 3.57
C LYS A 56 0.34 3.77 4.91
N GLU A 57 0.17 5.09 4.94
CA GLU A 57 -0.20 5.83 6.14
C GLU A 57 -1.71 6.03 6.24
N LEU A 58 -2.25 5.89 7.45
CA LEU A 58 -3.69 6.01 7.69
C LEU A 58 -4.28 7.41 7.43
N PRO A 59 -3.59 8.54 7.71
CA PRO A 59 -4.13 9.86 7.41
C PRO A 59 -4.42 10.10 5.93
N LYS A 60 -3.69 9.42 5.03
CA LYS A 60 -3.90 9.54 3.57
C LYS A 60 -5.25 9.00 3.12
N TYR A 61 -5.91 8.17 3.93
CA TYR A 61 -7.27 7.69 3.66
C TYR A 61 -8.37 8.70 3.96
N LEU A 62 -8.11 9.74 4.76
CA LEU A 62 -9.18 10.59 5.29
C LEU A 62 -9.98 11.27 4.19
N SER A 63 -9.32 11.82 3.17
CA SER A 63 -9.99 12.48 2.04
C SER A 63 -10.87 11.49 1.28
N ASP A 64 -10.35 10.30 0.96
CA ASP A 64 -11.10 9.30 0.19
C ASP A 64 -12.31 8.76 0.96
N LEU A 65 -12.13 8.47 2.25
CA LEU A 65 -13.21 7.98 3.10
C LEU A 65 -14.26 9.05 3.41
N GLN A 66 -13.88 10.33 3.51
CA GLN A 66 -14.83 11.45 3.64
C GLN A 66 -15.72 11.58 2.41
N ASN A 67 -15.16 11.35 1.22
CA ASN A 67 -15.89 11.35 -0.04
C ASN A 67 -16.65 10.03 -0.30
N GLN A 68 -16.78 9.17 0.72
CA GLN A 68 -17.52 7.91 0.66
C GLN A 68 -17.00 6.95 -0.42
N HIS A 69 -15.71 6.98 -0.73
CA HIS A 69 -15.11 5.94 -1.56
C HIS A 69 -15.12 4.61 -0.79
N ASP A 70 -15.60 3.54 -1.43
CA ASP A 70 -15.43 2.18 -0.89
C ASP A 70 -13.95 1.82 -0.98
N ILE A 71 -13.32 1.57 0.17
CA ILE A 71 -11.91 1.18 0.25
C ILE A 71 -11.82 -0.18 0.91
N ILE A 72 -11.04 -1.06 0.29
CA ILE A 72 -10.68 -2.37 0.84
C ILE A 72 -9.17 -2.39 1.08
N GLU A 73 -8.74 -2.77 2.29
CA GLU A 73 -7.39 -3.25 2.54
C GLU A 73 -7.42 -4.76 2.75
N ILE A 74 -6.32 -5.43 2.43
CA ILE A 74 -6.10 -6.83 2.81
C ILE A 74 -5.10 -6.83 3.95
N LEU A 75 -5.47 -7.44 5.07
CA LEU A 75 -4.61 -7.61 6.25
C LEU A 75 -4.06 -9.03 6.29
N THR A 76 -2.85 -9.17 6.84
CA THR A 76 -2.36 -10.47 7.30
C THR A 76 -2.88 -10.71 8.71
N VAL A 77 -3.67 -11.76 8.90
CA VAL A 77 -4.22 -12.16 10.20
C VAL A 77 -3.84 -13.60 10.54
N GLN A 78 -3.96 -13.98 11.82
CA GLN A 78 -3.70 -15.34 12.29
C GLN A 78 -5.00 -16.14 12.35
N ARG A 79 -5.07 -17.27 11.64
CA ARG A 79 -6.19 -18.22 11.72
C ARG A 79 -5.63 -19.62 11.88
N ASN A 80 -6.00 -20.30 12.97
CA ASN A 80 -5.50 -21.64 13.31
C ASN A 80 -3.95 -21.73 13.32
N GLU A 81 -3.28 -20.72 13.88
CA GLU A 81 -1.81 -20.61 13.95
C GLU A 81 -1.10 -20.43 12.58
N GLU A 82 -1.85 -20.16 11.52
CA GLU A 82 -1.32 -19.81 10.21
C GLU A 82 -1.65 -18.37 9.81
N GLU A 83 -0.72 -17.72 9.12
CA GLU A 83 -0.96 -16.42 8.49
C GLU A 83 -1.91 -16.58 7.29
N THR A 84 -2.96 -15.76 7.27
CA THR A 84 -3.97 -15.74 6.21
C THR A 84 -4.30 -14.32 5.79
N ALA A 85 -4.79 -14.15 4.57
CA ALA A 85 -5.29 -12.87 4.08
C ALA A 85 -6.73 -12.65 4.55
N LEU A 86 -7.05 -11.43 4.98
CA LEU A 86 -8.42 -11.01 5.30
C LEU A 86 -8.73 -9.69 4.62
N SER A 87 -9.80 -9.66 3.83
CA SER A 87 -10.34 -8.43 3.28
C SER A 87 -11.02 -7.59 4.36
N CYS A 88 -10.68 -6.31 4.44
CA CYS A 88 -11.26 -5.37 5.39
C CYS A 88 -11.82 -4.16 4.67
N ARG A 89 -13.09 -3.84 4.91
CA ARG A 89 -13.69 -2.58 4.49
C ARG A 89 -13.33 -1.47 5.46
N LEU A 90 -12.87 -0.34 4.93
CA LEU A 90 -12.55 0.83 5.74
C LEU A 90 -13.73 1.78 5.78
N VAL A 91 -14.03 2.28 6.98
CA VAL A 91 -15.11 3.23 7.22
C VAL A 91 -14.63 4.34 8.14
N LEU A 92 -14.74 5.59 7.70
CA LEU A 92 -14.45 6.74 8.56
C LEU A 92 -15.66 7.05 9.45
N ARG A 93 -15.40 7.16 10.76
CA ARG A 93 -16.36 7.62 11.76
C ARG A 93 -15.71 8.65 12.67
N LYS A 94 -16.55 9.33 13.46
CA LYS A 94 -16.12 10.26 14.49
C LYS A 94 -16.55 9.69 15.83
N LEU A 95 -15.59 9.52 16.76
CA LEU A 95 -15.90 9.11 18.13
C LEU A 95 -16.45 10.29 18.95
N THR A 96 -15.87 11.47 18.73
CA THR A 96 -16.33 12.76 19.25
C THR A 96 -16.34 13.82 18.14
N GLU A 97 -16.77 15.06 18.39
CA GLU A 97 -16.84 16.11 17.35
C GLU A 97 -15.51 16.32 16.58
N ALA A 98 -14.37 16.04 17.22
CA ALA A 98 -13.03 16.31 16.71
C ALA A 98 -12.13 15.07 16.48
N GLU A 99 -12.55 13.87 16.87
CA GLU A 99 -11.69 12.68 16.84
C GLU A 99 -12.13 11.68 15.75
N PRO A 100 -11.58 11.77 14.52
CA PRO A 100 -11.86 10.82 13.47
C PRO A 100 -11.20 9.48 13.78
N VAL A 101 -11.88 8.38 13.45
CA VAL A 101 -11.36 7.02 13.53
C VAL A 101 -11.66 6.27 12.25
N ILE A 102 -10.71 5.42 11.85
CA ILE A 102 -10.93 4.48 10.76
C ILE A 102 -11.32 3.14 11.38
N ILE A 103 -12.49 2.66 10.98
CA ILE A 103 -12.98 1.33 11.35
C ILE A 103 -12.60 0.37 10.22
N PHE A 104 -11.91 -0.69 10.56
CA PHE A 104 -11.64 -1.83 9.67
C PHE A 104 -12.64 -2.93 10.01
N GLU A 105 -13.56 -3.19 9.09
CA GLU A 105 -14.55 -4.26 9.20
C GLU A 105 -14.13 -5.43 8.30
N GLY A 106 -13.77 -6.56 8.90
CA GLY A 106 -13.42 -7.76 8.16
C GLY A 106 -14.62 -8.34 7.41
N ILE A 107 -14.42 -8.63 6.14
CA ILE A 107 -15.39 -9.25 5.26
C ILE A 107 -15.09 -10.75 5.27
N GLU A 108 -15.86 -11.50 6.05
CA GLU A 108 -15.75 -12.95 6.00
C GLU A 108 -16.38 -13.45 4.69
N ALA A 109 -15.53 -13.96 3.79
CA ALA A 109 -16.02 -14.74 2.66
C ALA A 109 -16.69 -16.01 3.21
N PRO A 110 -17.91 -16.35 2.79
CA PRO A 110 -18.55 -17.59 3.24
C PRO A 110 -17.64 -18.77 2.87
N ALA A 111 -17.33 -19.60 3.87
CA ALA A 111 -16.65 -20.88 3.66
C ALA A 111 -17.43 -21.66 2.59
N THR A 112 -16.80 -21.89 1.44
CA THR A 112 -17.45 -22.39 0.23
C THR A 112 -18.27 -23.65 0.49
N LEU A 113 -19.60 -23.52 0.46
CA LEU A 113 -20.48 -24.64 0.13
C LEU A 113 -20.42 -24.81 -1.39
N GLY A 114 -19.42 -25.57 -1.86
CA GLY A 114 -19.49 -26.31 -3.12
C GLY A 114 -19.89 -25.54 -4.39
N LEU A 115 -19.50 -24.26 -4.54
CA LEU A 115 -19.56 -23.63 -5.84
C LEU A 115 -18.48 -24.27 -6.71
N LYS A 116 -18.85 -25.29 -7.48
CA LYS A 116 -18.04 -25.82 -8.58
C LYS A 116 -17.64 -24.63 -9.44
N ALA A 117 -16.39 -24.17 -9.31
CA ALA A 117 -15.84 -23.19 -10.23
C ALA A 117 -16.02 -23.77 -11.63
N SER A 118 -16.85 -23.13 -12.46
CA SER A 118 -16.90 -23.47 -13.88
C SER A 118 -15.52 -23.13 -14.40
N ARG A 119 -14.69 -24.15 -14.66
CA ARG A 119 -13.34 -23.96 -15.18
C ARG A 119 -13.45 -23.25 -16.52
N SER A 120 -12.64 -22.21 -16.75
CA SER A 120 -12.57 -21.44 -18.00
C SER A 120 -12.08 -22.22 -19.23
N ALA A 121 -12.10 -23.55 -19.21
CA ALA A 121 -11.57 -24.38 -20.29
C ALA A 121 -12.19 -24.06 -21.66
N ASN A 122 -13.38 -23.46 -21.67
CA ASN A 122 -14.12 -23.07 -22.86
C ASN A 122 -14.16 -21.54 -23.10
N TYR A 123 -13.48 -20.73 -22.27
CA TYR A 123 -13.46 -19.29 -22.48
C TYR A 123 -12.80 -18.98 -23.82
N GLN A 124 -13.57 -18.39 -24.73
CA GLN A 124 -13.08 -17.83 -25.98
C GLN A 124 -13.76 -16.50 -26.23
N ARG A 125 -12.95 -15.46 -26.42
CA ARG A 125 -13.46 -14.13 -26.75
C ARG A 125 -14.22 -14.18 -28.08
N LYS A 126 -15.53 -13.94 -28.04
CA LYS A 126 -16.36 -13.79 -29.25
C LYS A 126 -15.94 -12.53 -30.02
N LYS A 127 -15.69 -12.64 -31.32
CA LYS A 127 -15.14 -11.55 -32.15
C LYS A 127 -16.08 -10.37 -32.43
N GLN A 128 -17.39 -10.47 -32.18
CA GLN A 128 -18.40 -9.50 -32.63
C GLN A 128 -19.42 -9.08 -31.55
N GLY A 129 -18.97 -8.78 -30.33
CA GLY A 129 -19.83 -8.33 -29.24
C GLY A 129 -19.41 -7.00 -28.63
N PHE A 130 -20.36 -6.32 -27.96
CA PHE A 130 -20.10 -5.11 -27.17
C PHE A 130 -18.93 -5.31 -26.21
N TYR A 131 -18.92 -6.43 -25.47
CA TYR A 131 -17.84 -6.79 -24.55
C TYR A 131 -16.47 -6.82 -25.26
N ALA A 132 -16.35 -7.52 -26.38
CA ALA A 132 -15.07 -7.66 -27.07
C ALA A 132 -14.53 -6.31 -27.55
N ARG A 133 -15.41 -5.44 -28.05
CA ARG A 133 -15.03 -4.11 -28.51
C ARG A 133 -14.65 -3.22 -27.32
N PHE A 134 -15.46 -3.18 -26.27
CA PHE A 134 -15.15 -2.46 -25.04
C PHE A 134 -13.80 -2.89 -24.46
N PHE A 135 -13.61 -4.19 -24.25
CA PHE A 135 -12.40 -4.75 -23.64
C PHE A 135 -11.16 -4.42 -24.48
N LEU A 136 -11.21 -4.68 -25.79
CA LEU A 136 -10.07 -4.46 -26.70
C LEU A 136 -9.69 -3.00 -26.88
N THR A 137 -10.67 -2.10 -27.00
CA THR A 137 -10.43 -0.69 -27.32
C THR A 137 -10.29 0.19 -26.09
N ASN A 138 -10.49 -0.34 -24.89
CA ASN A 138 -10.24 0.42 -23.68
C ASN A 138 -8.74 0.77 -23.59
N SER A 139 -8.45 2.01 -23.23
CA SER A 139 -7.08 2.52 -23.08
C SER A 139 -6.40 2.06 -21.79
N ALA A 140 -7.17 1.64 -20.78
CA ALA A 140 -6.62 1.09 -19.56
C ALA A 140 -6.20 -0.37 -19.79
N PRO A 141 -5.01 -0.80 -19.32
CA PRO A 141 -4.63 -2.21 -19.26
C PRO A 141 -5.67 -3.06 -18.51
N MET A 142 -6.18 -4.09 -19.16
CA MET A 142 -7.15 -5.03 -18.58
C MET A 142 -6.73 -6.48 -18.79
N LEU A 143 -6.86 -7.27 -17.72
CA LEU A 143 -6.62 -8.71 -17.70
C LEU A 143 -7.90 -9.43 -17.26
N LEU A 144 -8.19 -10.56 -17.91
CA LEU A 144 -9.10 -11.56 -17.37
C LEU A 144 -8.29 -12.69 -16.77
N ILE A 145 -8.65 -13.06 -15.55
CA ILE A 145 -7.93 -14.03 -14.73
C ILE A 145 -8.91 -15.12 -14.30
N ASP A 146 -8.50 -16.38 -14.38
CA ASP A 146 -9.23 -17.50 -13.81
C ASP A 146 -8.63 -17.85 -12.43
N PRO A 147 -9.30 -17.46 -11.33
CA PRO A 147 -8.80 -17.76 -9.99
C PRO A 147 -8.79 -19.27 -9.68
N SER A 148 -9.60 -20.08 -10.37
CA SER A 148 -9.64 -21.54 -10.19
C SER A 148 -8.48 -22.28 -10.85
N ARG A 149 -7.74 -21.61 -11.75
CA ARG A 149 -6.58 -22.14 -12.46
C ARG A 149 -5.28 -21.47 -12.00
N ASP A 150 -5.06 -21.43 -10.68
CA ASP A 150 -3.87 -20.84 -10.06
C ASP A 150 -3.61 -19.38 -10.52
N GLY A 151 -4.69 -18.62 -10.78
CA GLY A 151 -4.59 -17.24 -11.27
C GLY A 151 -4.08 -17.12 -12.70
N GLN A 152 -4.37 -18.10 -13.56
CA GLN A 152 -4.02 -18.03 -14.98
C GLN A 152 -4.70 -16.83 -15.63
N ILE A 153 -3.94 -16.06 -16.40
CA ILE A 153 -4.47 -14.99 -17.25
C ILE A 153 -5.10 -15.67 -18.46
N VAL A 154 -6.41 -15.54 -18.61
CA VAL A 154 -7.14 -16.16 -19.74
C VAL A 154 -7.33 -15.18 -20.89
N ASP A 155 -7.20 -13.88 -20.61
CA ASP A 155 -7.27 -12.87 -21.65
C ASP A 155 -6.61 -11.55 -21.26
N ALA A 156 -6.20 -10.78 -22.27
CA ALA A 156 -5.63 -9.45 -22.10
C ALA A 156 -6.06 -8.52 -23.25
N ASN A 157 -6.32 -7.24 -22.94
CA ASN A 157 -6.61 -6.25 -23.96
C ASN A 157 -5.35 -5.64 -24.57
N LEU A 158 -5.50 -4.84 -25.63
CA LEU A 158 -4.36 -4.25 -26.33
C LEU A 158 -3.52 -3.35 -25.42
N ALA A 159 -4.16 -2.57 -24.54
CA ALA A 159 -3.45 -1.74 -23.58
C ALA A 159 -2.58 -2.56 -22.62
N ALA A 160 -3.06 -3.71 -22.14
CA ALA A 160 -2.28 -4.60 -21.29
C ALA A 160 -1.11 -5.24 -22.04
N LEU A 161 -1.31 -5.70 -23.27
CA LEU A 161 -0.22 -6.25 -24.08
C LEU A 161 0.90 -5.22 -24.31
N ASN A 162 0.51 -3.98 -24.64
CA ASN A 162 1.45 -2.88 -24.81
C ASN A 162 2.16 -2.51 -23.50
N PHE A 163 1.44 -2.49 -22.39
CA PHE A 163 1.99 -2.17 -21.07
C PHE A 163 2.99 -3.22 -20.58
N TYR A 164 2.64 -4.51 -20.65
CA TYR A 164 3.49 -5.60 -20.16
C TYR A 164 4.58 -6.01 -21.15
N GLY A 165 4.43 -5.70 -22.44
CA GLY A 165 5.39 -6.08 -23.49
C GLY A 165 5.32 -7.56 -23.90
N TYR A 166 4.27 -8.29 -23.50
CA TYR A 166 4.03 -9.65 -23.95
C TYR A 166 3.05 -9.67 -25.13
N ASN A 167 3.23 -10.60 -26.06
CA ASN A 167 2.17 -10.93 -27.02
C ASN A 167 1.01 -11.66 -26.31
N HIS A 168 -0.14 -11.72 -26.97
CA HIS A 168 -1.36 -12.30 -26.39
C HIS A 168 -1.19 -13.76 -25.96
N GLU A 169 -0.56 -14.60 -26.79
CA GLU A 169 -0.37 -16.02 -26.49
C GLU A 169 0.50 -16.23 -25.25
N THR A 170 1.65 -15.55 -25.18
CA THR A 170 2.53 -15.59 -24.02
C THR A 170 1.83 -15.05 -22.78
N MET A 171 1.05 -13.97 -22.90
CA MET A 171 0.33 -13.40 -21.77
C MET A 171 -0.72 -14.37 -21.23
N CYS A 172 -1.45 -15.09 -22.09
CA CYS A 172 -2.47 -16.05 -21.67
C CYS A 172 -1.92 -17.38 -21.12
N GLN A 173 -0.62 -17.63 -21.29
CA GLN A 173 0.06 -18.76 -20.65
C GLN A 173 0.56 -18.42 -19.25
N LYS A 174 0.57 -17.14 -18.87
CA LYS A 174 1.07 -16.67 -17.58
C LYS A 174 0.03 -16.77 -16.48
N HIS A 175 0.54 -16.90 -15.27
CA HIS A 175 -0.20 -16.69 -14.03
C HIS A 175 0.08 -15.29 -13.46
N THR A 176 -0.89 -14.73 -12.73
CA THR A 176 -0.74 -13.39 -12.13
C THR A 176 0.46 -13.27 -11.20
N TRP A 177 0.84 -14.36 -10.52
CA TRP A 177 2.04 -14.40 -9.67
C TRP A 177 3.36 -14.30 -10.44
N GLU A 178 3.39 -14.54 -11.76
CA GLU A 178 4.59 -14.38 -12.58
C GLU A 178 4.89 -12.92 -12.94
N ILE A 179 3.85 -12.09 -12.99
CA ILE A 179 3.94 -10.66 -13.30
C ILE A 179 3.93 -9.80 -12.04
N ASN A 180 3.71 -10.37 -10.85
CA ASN A 180 3.59 -9.66 -9.59
C ASN A 180 4.80 -9.94 -8.67
N MET A 181 5.36 -8.91 -8.06
CA MET A 181 6.55 -9.02 -7.20
C MET A 181 6.27 -9.63 -5.81
N LEU A 182 5.01 -9.87 -5.46
CA LEU A 182 4.63 -10.72 -4.32
C LEU A 182 4.74 -12.23 -4.65
N TRP A 183 5.01 -12.58 -5.91
CA TRP A 183 5.10 -13.96 -6.36
C TRP A 183 3.84 -14.75 -5.94
N ARG A 184 3.99 -16.01 -5.53
CA ARG A 184 2.87 -16.86 -5.08
C ARG A 184 2.12 -16.31 -3.86
N ARG A 185 2.66 -15.33 -3.12
CA ARG A 185 1.94 -14.70 -2.00
C ARG A 185 0.74 -13.85 -2.45
N VAL A 186 0.64 -13.52 -3.74
CA VAL A 186 -0.56 -12.88 -4.29
C VAL A 186 -1.77 -13.83 -4.36
N MET A 187 -1.57 -15.14 -4.23
CA MET A 187 -2.67 -16.11 -4.36
C MET A 187 -3.72 -16.01 -3.24
N PRO A 188 -3.36 -15.96 -1.95
CA PRO A 188 -4.34 -15.71 -0.88
C PRO A 188 -5.09 -14.38 -1.04
N ILE A 189 -4.37 -13.32 -1.45
CA ILE A 189 -4.93 -11.99 -1.74
C ILE A 189 -5.97 -12.08 -2.87
N MET A 190 -5.63 -12.77 -3.96
CA MET A 190 -6.52 -12.95 -5.10
C MET A 190 -7.73 -13.82 -4.76
N HIS A 191 -7.54 -14.85 -3.93
CA HIS A 191 -8.63 -15.68 -3.44
C HIS A 191 -9.65 -14.83 -2.68
N GLU A 192 -9.19 -14.00 -1.76
CA GLU A 192 -10.01 -13.01 -1.05
C GLU A 192 -10.78 -12.10 -2.03
N ILE A 193 -10.07 -11.46 -2.96
CA ILE A 193 -10.67 -10.56 -3.96
C ILE A 193 -11.74 -11.24 -4.81
N SER A 194 -11.53 -12.50 -5.21
CA SER A 194 -12.48 -13.22 -6.07
C SER A 194 -13.84 -13.45 -5.42
N HIS A 195 -13.94 -13.34 -4.09
CA HIS A 195 -15.17 -13.48 -3.33
C HIS A 195 -15.80 -12.14 -2.93
N LEU A 196 -15.14 -11.01 -3.19
CA LEU A 196 -15.64 -9.68 -2.85
C LEU A 196 -16.68 -9.22 -3.88
N PRO A 197 -17.96 -9.02 -3.49
CA PRO A 197 -18.97 -8.46 -4.38
C PRO A 197 -18.58 -7.04 -4.79
N GLY A 198 -18.45 -6.79 -6.10
CA GLY A 198 -17.97 -5.50 -6.63
C GLY A 198 -16.45 -5.34 -6.64
N GLY A 199 -15.69 -6.34 -6.17
CA GLY A 199 -14.23 -6.34 -6.17
C GLY A 199 -13.59 -5.47 -5.10
N HIS A 200 -12.30 -5.20 -5.26
CA HIS A 200 -11.55 -4.24 -4.45
C HIS A 200 -11.35 -2.91 -5.19
N LYS A 201 -11.23 -1.83 -4.42
CA LYS A 201 -10.92 -0.50 -4.93
C LYS A 201 -9.83 0.15 -4.05
N PRO A 202 -8.91 0.88 -4.69
CA PRO A 202 -7.76 0.29 -5.36
C PRO A 202 -6.85 -0.51 -4.40
N LEU A 203 -5.99 -1.39 -4.92
CA LEU A 203 -4.84 -1.93 -4.17
C LEU A 203 -3.55 -1.68 -4.95
N ASN A 204 -2.44 -1.40 -4.25
CA ASN A 204 -1.17 -1.14 -4.89
C ASN A 204 -0.28 -2.39 -4.91
N PHE A 205 0.31 -2.68 -6.07
CA PHE A 205 1.26 -3.75 -6.27
C PHE A 205 2.49 -3.25 -7.02
N VAL A 206 3.53 -4.07 -7.07
CA VAL A 206 4.65 -3.88 -7.99
C VAL A 206 4.61 -5.02 -8.99
N HIS A 207 4.51 -4.69 -10.28
CA HIS A 207 4.50 -5.65 -11.37
C HIS A 207 5.84 -5.65 -12.12
N LYS A 208 6.16 -6.77 -12.76
CA LYS A 208 7.33 -6.97 -13.62
C LYS A 208 6.89 -7.09 -15.08
N LEU A 209 7.56 -6.38 -15.98
CA LEU A 209 7.30 -6.40 -17.42
C LEU A 209 8.21 -7.41 -18.14
N ALA A 210 7.97 -7.61 -19.44
CA ALA A 210 8.74 -8.52 -20.29
C ALA A 210 10.23 -8.18 -20.37
N ASP A 211 10.58 -6.90 -20.34
CA ASP A 211 11.96 -6.41 -20.34
C ASP A 211 12.66 -6.57 -18.97
N GLY A 212 11.93 -7.03 -17.95
CA GLY A 212 12.40 -7.23 -16.60
C GLY A 212 12.30 -5.99 -15.69
N SER A 213 11.92 -4.82 -16.23
CA SER A 213 11.68 -3.61 -15.44
C SER A 213 10.43 -3.76 -14.56
N THR A 214 10.39 -3.00 -13.48
CA THR A 214 9.26 -2.99 -12.55
C THR A 214 8.40 -1.74 -12.75
N ARG A 215 7.10 -1.86 -12.44
CA ARG A 215 6.15 -0.75 -12.38
C ARG A 215 5.35 -0.81 -11.11
N HIS A 216 5.19 0.34 -10.44
CA HIS A 216 4.20 0.49 -9.40
C HIS A 216 2.84 0.59 -10.08
N VAL A 217 1.93 -0.30 -9.71
CA VAL A 217 0.60 -0.34 -10.28
C VAL A 217 -0.45 -0.26 -9.19
N GLN A 218 -1.52 0.44 -9.53
CA GLN A 218 -2.75 0.44 -8.78
C GLN A 218 -3.75 -0.41 -9.53
N THR A 219 -4.32 -1.43 -8.88
CA THR A 219 -5.26 -2.35 -9.51
C THR A 219 -6.67 -2.18 -8.96
N TYR A 220 -7.63 -2.48 -9.82
CA TYR A 220 -9.04 -2.61 -9.50
C TYR A 220 -9.50 -3.95 -10.06
N ALA A 221 -9.78 -4.90 -9.17
CA ALA A 221 -10.16 -6.23 -9.59
C ALA A 221 -11.40 -6.73 -8.88
N GLY A 222 -12.23 -7.50 -9.60
CA GLY A 222 -13.44 -8.09 -9.04
C GLY A 222 -13.97 -9.24 -9.89
N PRO A 223 -14.85 -10.07 -9.31
CA PRO A 223 -15.45 -11.19 -10.02
C PRO A 223 -16.37 -10.71 -11.14
N ILE A 224 -16.36 -11.43 -12.26
CA ILE A 224 -17.24 -11.21 -13.40
C ILE A 224 -17.68 -12.56 -13.98
N GLU A 225 -18.89 -12.62 -14.51
CA GLU A 225 -19.37 -13.78 -15.25
C GLU A 225 -19.44 -13.45 -16.75
N ILE A 226 -18.67 -14.18 -17.56
CA ILE A 226 -18.60 -13.98 -19.01
C ILE A 226 -18.90 -15.32 -19.68
N TYR A 227 -19.98 -15.37 -20.46
CA TYR A 227 -20.42 -16.58 -21.17
C TYR A 227 -20.62 -17.82 -20.26
N GLY A 228 -20.93 -17.61 -18.98
CA GLY A 228 -21.08 -18.67 -17.97
C GLY A 228 -19.77 -19.06 -17.26
N ASP A 229 -18.63 -18.47 -17.66
CA ASP A 229 -17.36 -18.63 -16.96
C ASP A 229 -17.24 -17.57 -15.85
N LYS A 230 -16.91 -18.03 -14.64
CA LYS A 230 -16.64 -17.15 -13.49
C LYS A 230 -15.15 -16.78 -13.53
N LEU A 231 -14.88 -15.54 -13.86
CA LEU A 231 -13.54 -14.97 -13.99
C LEU A 231 -13.37 -13.79 -13.05
N MET A 232 -12.17 -13.23 -13.03
CA MET A 232 -11.87 -11.97 -12.38
C MET A 232 -11.38 -10.99 -13.44
N LEU A 233 -12.02 -9.82 -13.52
CA LEU A 233 -11.52 -8.70 -14.33
C LEU A 233 -10.58 -7.88 -13.46
N CYS A 234 -9.37 -7.62 -13.95
CA CYS A 234 -8.39 -6.75 -13.30
C CYS A 234 -8.05 -5.60 -14.25
N ILE A 235 -8.26 -4.38 -13.79
CA ILE A 235 -7.86 -3.13 -14.45
C ILE A 235 -6.59 -2.65 -13.76
N VAL A 236 -5.58 -2.29 -14.53
CA VAL A 236 -4.26 -1.90 -14.02
C VAL A 236 -3.97 -0.46 -14.42
N HIS A 237 -3.61 0.36 -13.44
CA HIS A 237 -3.21 1.74 -13.61
C HIS A 237 -1.74 1.90 -13.20
N ASP A 238 -0.90 2.42 -14.09
CA ASP A 238 0.51 2.68 -13.78
C ASP A 238 0.63 3.95 -12.94
N ILE A 239 1.13 3.80 -11.72
CA ILE A 239 1.38 4.89 -10.77
C ILE A 239 2.87 5.06 -10.49
N THR A 240 3.75 4.52 -11.34
CA THR A 240 5.21 4.58 -11.16
C THR A 240 5.70 6.02 -11.09
N GLU A 241 5.28 6.85 -12.03
CA GLU A 241 5.68 8.26 -12.05
C GLU A 241 5.10 9.04 -10.87
N GLN A 242 3.84 8.75 -10.49
CA GLN A 242 3.24 9.34 -9.30
C GLN A 242 4.04 8.98 -8.04
N LYS A 243 4.40 7.70 -7.85
CA LYS A 243 5.21 7.25 -6.72
C LYS A 243 6.60 7.88 -6.71
N ARG A 244 7.24 7.97 -7.88
CA ARG A 244 8.54 8.63 -8.04
C ARG A 244 8.47 10.12 -7.63
N LEU A 245 7.41 10.82 -8.03
CA LEU A 245 7.20 12.23 -7.67
C LEU A 245 6.85 12.38 -6.17
N GLU A 246 6.03 11.50 -5.61
CA GLU A 246 5.74 11.45 -4.17
C GLU A 246 7.02 11.30 -3.35
N GLU A 247 7.89 10.34 -3.72
CA GLU A 247 9.18 10.10 -3.05
C GLU A 247 10.13 11.30 -3.19
N GLN A 248 10.16 11.96 -4.36
CA GLN A 248 10.96 13.17 -4.57
C GLN A 248 10.47 14.35 -3.74
N LEU A 249 9.15 14.53 -3.65
CA LEU A 249 8.54 15.56 -2.81
C LEU A 249 8.82 15.28 -1.33
N GLU A 250 8.66 14.04 -0.88
CA GLU A 250 8.94 13.65 0.50
C GLU A 250 10.41 13.90 0.85
N HIS A 251 11.33 13.49 -0.04
CA HIS A 251 12.76 13.75 0.13
C HIS A 251 13.06 15.25 0.18
N ALA A 252 12.56 16.04 -0.76
CA ALA A 252 12.75 17.49 -0.78
C ALA A 252 12.14 18.19 0.45
N ALA A 253 11.10 17.61 1.05
CA ALA A 253 10.45 18.17 2.22
C ALA A 253 11.19 17.83 3.52
N HIS A 254 12.00 16.75 3.57
CA HIS A 254 12.78 16.34 4.74
C HIS A 254 14.28 16.62 4.64
N HIS A 255 14.80 16.93 3.45
CA HIS A 255 16.22 17.17 3.23
C HIS A 255 16.53 18.60 2.77
N ASP A 256 17.74 19.06 3.05
CA ASP A 256 18.30 20.29 2.49
C ASP A 256 18.78 20.04 1.06
N ALA A 257 18.34 20.88 0.13
CA ALA A 257 18.59 20.68 -1.30
C ALA A 257 20.07 20.84 -1.71
N MET A 258 20.86 21.54 -0.90
CA MET A 258 22.27 21.79 -1.18
C MET A 258 23.13 20.67 -0.59
N THR A 259 22.99 20.37 0.70
CA THR A 259 23.86 19.42 1.40
C THR A 259 23.39 17.97 1.31
N GLY A 260 22.08 17.75 1.09
CA GLY A 260 21.44 16.44 1.15
C GLY A 260 21.16 15.95 2.58
N LEU A 261 21.57 16.71 3.61
CA LEU A 261 21.30 16.38 5.02
C LEU A 261 19.82 16.57 5.37
N LEU A 262 19.40 16.10 6.54
CA LEU A 262 18.04 16.34 7.03
C LEU A 262 17.83 17.84 7.29
N ASN A 263 16.77 18.42 6.77
CA ASN A 263 16.53 19.84 6.98
C ASN A 263 16.04 20.14 8.40
N ARG A 264 16.02 21.43 8.72
CA ARG A 264 15.53 21.95 10.00
C ARG A 264 14.09 21.53 10.33
N ARG A 265 13.22 21.36 9.32
CA ARG A 265 11.85 20.91 9.55
C ARG A 265 11.85 19.47 10.08
N GLN A 266 12.69 18.62 9.52
CA GLN A 266 12.84 17.25 9.99
C GLN A 266 13.45 17.20 11.39
N PHE A 267 14.43 18.05 11.70
CA PHE A 267 14.95 18.18 13.08
C PHE A 267 13.85 18.43 14.11
N TYR A 268 12.95 19.38 13.84
CA TYR A 268 11.84 19.66 14.76
C TYR A 268 10.84 18.51 14.83
N HIS A 269 10.51 17.90 13.70
CA HIS A 269 9.60 16.76 13.63
C HIS A 269 10.04 15.64 14.60
N ILE A 270 11.30 15.23 14.51
CA ILE A 270 11.83 14.14 15.34
C ILE A 270 12.07 14.51 16.82
N THR A 271 12.22 15.81 17.12
CA THR A 271 12.49 16.31 18.47
C THR A 271 11.23 16.83 19.16
N GLU A 272 10.06 16.73 18.53
CA GLU A 272 8.79 17.06 19.15
C GLU A 272 8.38 15.98 20.18
N PRO A 273 7.89 16.36 21.38
CA PRO A 273 7.59 15.43 22.48
C PRO A 273 6.58 14.31 22.19
N GLY A 274 5.85 14.35 21.06
CA GLY A 274 4.92 13.30 20.63
C GLY A 274 5.54 12.24 19.71
N GLN A 275 6.61 12.57 18.98
CA GLN A 275 7.23 11.64 18.02
C GLN A 275 8.40 10.85 18.60
N MET A 276 8.97 11.32 19.72
CA MET A 276 10.08 10.68 20.42
C MET A 276 9.79 9.24 20.86
N GLN A 277 8.53 8.84 21.03
CA GLN A 277 8.16 7.48 21.43
C GLN A 277 8.35 6.42 20.33
N HIS A 278 8.36 6.82 19.05
CA HIS A 278 8.45 5.91 17.90
C HIS A 278 9.87 5.72 17.37
N LEU A 279 10.74 6.69 17.59
CA LEU A 279 12.17 6.49 17.40
C LEU A 279 12.68 5.71 18.61
N ALA A 280 13.62 4.79 18.42
CA ALA A 280 14.35 4.15 19.53
C ALA A 280 15.21 5.14 20.35
N ILE A 281 14.91 6.44 20.26
CA ILE A 281 15.33 7.52 21.15
C ILE A 281 14.42 7.47 22.39
N ALA A 282 14.35 6.29 23.01
CA ALA A 282 13.84 6.10 24.37
C ALA A 282 14.95 6.42 25.40
N GLN A 283 15.97 7.20 25.00
CA GLN A 283 17.18 7.47 25.77
C GLN A 283 17.58 8.94 25.69
N ASP A 284 18.36 9.37 26.70
CA ASP A 284 19.08 10.64 26.72
C ASP A 284 19.83 10.85 25.40
N TYR A 285 19.51 11.93 24.68
CA TYR A 285 20.22 12.33 23.47
C TYR A 285 21.16 13.50 23.77
N SER A 286 22.19 13.66 22.94
CA SER A 286 23.04 14.84 22.94
C SER A 286 22.86 15.59 21.63
N LEU A 287 22.65 16.90 21.71
CA LEU A 287 22.59 17.78 20.55
C LEU A 287 23.91 18.53 20.41
N LEU A 288 24.57 18.38 19.27
CA LEU A 288 25.77 19.13 18.91
C LEU A 288 25.43 20.13 17.82
N LEU A 289 25.65 21.43 18.10
CA LEU A 289 25.51 22.50 17.12
C LEU A 289 26.91 22.90 16.64
N ILE A 290 27.15 22.81 15.33
CA ILE A 290 28.44 23.10 14.70
C ILE A 290 28.27 24.28 13.76
N ASP A 291 29.09 25.31 13.93
CA ASP A 291 29.16 26.45 13.01
C ASP A 291 30.48 26.44 12.22
N THR A 292 30.47 27.02 11.02
CA THR A 292 31.66 27.11 10.17
C THR A 292 32.35 28.46 10.33
N ASP A 293 33.51 28.43 10.99
CA ASP A 293 34.32 29.62 11.19
C ASP A 293 34.66 30.31 9.87
N ARG A 294 34.40 31.63 9.82
CA ARG A 294 34.76 32.51 8.70
C ARG A 294 34.16 32.10 7.34
N PHE A 295 33.06 31.34 7.32
CA PHE A 295 32.40 30.94 6.07
C PHE A 295 32.06 32.12 5.15
N LYS A 296 31.62 33.26 5.73
CA LYS A 296 31.37 34.49 4.98
C LYS A 296 32.59 34.96 4.17
N HIS A 297 33.79 34.86 4.73
CA HIS A 297 35.01 35.25 4.03
C HIS A 297 35.31 34.35 2.82
N ILE A 298 34.92 33.07 2.87
CA ILE A 298 35.01 32.16 1.72
C ILE A 298 34.07 32.61 0.62
N ASN A 299 32.80 32.93 0.96
CA ASN A 299 31.83 33.44 0.00
C ASN A 299 32.28 34.76 -0.65
N ASP A 300 32.78 35.69 0.17
CA ASP A 300 33.19 37.01 -0.30
C ASP A 300 34.41 36.93 -1.23
N LEU A 301 35.33 35.98 -1.01
CA LEU A 301 36.58 35.85 -1.76
C LEU A 301 36.47 34.93 -2.99
N TYR A 302 35.69 33.86 -2.91
CA TYR A 302 35.62 32.81 -3.94
C TYR A 302 34.23 32.65 -4.58
N GLY A 303 33.26 33.43 -4.12
CA GLY A 303 31.87 33.37 -4.58
C GLY A 303 31.04 32.28 -3.90
N HIS A 304 29.72 32.45 -3.95
CA HIS A 304 28.76 31.55 -3.30
C HIS A 304 28.88 30.10 -3.72
N SER A 305 29.10 29.83 -5.02
CA SER A 305 29.26 28.45 -5.51
C SER A 305 30.41 27.71 -4.82
N LYS A 306 31.48 28.42 -4.44
CA LYS A 306 32.60 27.81 -3.71
C LYS A 306 32.27 27.59 -2.23
N GLY A 307 31.46 28.46 -1.64
CA GLY A 307 30.87 28.22 -0.32
C GLY A 307 29.99 26.99 -0.29
N ASP A 308 29.13 26.82 -1.30
CA ASP A 308 28.25 25.65 -1.41
C ASP A 308 29.06 24.35 -1.48
N GLU A 309 30.16 24.33 -2.26
CA GLU A 309 31.10 23.19 -2.29
C GLU A 309 31.68 22.87 -0.89
N VAL A 310 32.01 23.89 -0.10
CA VAL A 310 32.54 23.72 1.26
C VAL A 310 31.48 23.15 2.19
N LEU A 311 30.23 23.63 2.12
CA LEU A 311 29.12 23.11 2.93
C LEU A 311 28.82 21.65 2.58
N CYS A 312 28.80 21.29 1.29
CA CYS A 312 28.65 19.91 0.84
C CYS A 312 29.78 18.99 1.33
N ALA A 313 31.02 19.48 1.34
CA ALA A 313 32.17 18.72 1.84
C ALA A 313 32.10 18.51 3.36
N LEU A 314 31.67 19.54 4.10
CA LEU A 314 31.46 19.45 5.54
C LEU A 314 30.35 18.46 5.87
N ALA A 315 29.20 18.54 5.19
CA ALA A 315 28.08 17.63 5.36
C ALA A 315 28.52 16.16 5.21
N ARG A 316 29.20 15.84 4.12
CA ARG A 316 29.73 14.49 3.86
C ARG A 316 30.72 14.03 4.94
N THR A 317 31.53 14.95 5.46
CA THR A 317 32.49 14.66 6.53
C THR A 317 31.75 14.32 7.82
N LEU A 318 30.75 15.12 8.19
CA LEU A 318 29.91 14.88 9.37
C LEU A 318 29.16 13.54 9.29
N GLU A 319 28.54 13.23 8.14
CA GLU A 319 27.88 11.93 7.92
C GLU A 319 28.86 10.76 8.02
N SER A 320 30.08 10.90 7.49
CA SER A 320 31.10 9.84 7.55
C SER A 320 31.62 9.58 8.96
N CYS A 321 31.52 10.57 9.86
CA CYS A 321 31.91 10.45 11.26
C CYS A 321 30.75 9.96 12.15
N ALA A 322 29.51 10.07 11.67
CA ALA A 322 28.31 9.66 12.39
C ALA A 322 28.22 8.14 12.50
N ARG A 323 27.77 7.64 13.66
CA ARG A 323 27.54 6.21 13.85
C ARG A 323 26.16 5.82 13.33
N LYS A 324 25.93 4.51 13.19
CA LYS A 324 24.60 3.99 12.87
C LYS A 324 23.60 4.39 13.97
N GLY A 325 22.64 5.23 13.61
CA GLY A 325 21.62 5.77 14.52
C GLY A 325 21.80 7.25 14.86
N ASP A 326 22.97 7.83 14.60
CA ASP A 326 23.17 9.28 14.71
C ASP A 326 22.51 9.98 13.51
N LEU A 327 21.93 11.15 13.75
CA LEU A 327 21.27 11.96 12.73
C LEU A 327 22.04 13.27 12.53
N VAL A 328 22.30 13.60 11.26
CA VAL A 328 22.97 14.83 10.85
C VAL A 328 21.97 15.69 10.07
N PHE A 329 21.90 16.97 10.45
CA PHE A 329 20.99 17.97 9.89
C PHE A 329 21.78 19.09 9.23
#